data_AF-A0A354UCE2-F1
#
_entry.id   AF-A0A354UCE2-F1
#
_cell.length_a   1.000
_cell.length_b   1.000
_cell.length_c   1.000
_cell.angle_alpha   90.00
_cell.angle_beta   90.00
_cell.angle_gamma   90.00
#
_symmetry.space_group_name_H-M   'P 1'
#
loop_
_entity.id
_entity.type
_entity.pdbx_description
1 polymer ?
#
loop_
_entity_poly.entity_id
_entity_poly.type
_entity_poly.pdbx_seq_one_letter_code
_entity_poly.pdbx_strand_id
1 'polypeptide(L)'
;MEYVEKGNNKVYVRGEIVSTARYSHEIYGEGFYEMDVMIKRLSGQADILPVTVSERLIQEKDLQVGKTISAIGQFRSYNKLVDNKSKLMLTVFARDIVENEENKNPNSITLSGYVCKEPVYRTTPFNREIADVLLAVNR
;
A
#
# COMPACT_ATOMS: atom_id res chain seq x y z
N MET A 1 -24.14 10.21 -7.59
CA MET A 1 -23.30 9.51 -6.60
C MET A 1 -23.42 8.02 -6.88
N GLU A 2 -22.55 7.45 -7.71
CA GLU A 2 -22.35 5.99 -7.88
C GLU A 2 -21.42 5.78 -9.09
N TYR A 3 -20.11 5.95 -8.91
CA TYR A 3 -19.12 5.53 -9.94
C TYR A 3 -17.76 5.25 -9.32
N VAL A 4 -17.73 4.60 -8.14
CA VAL A 4 -16.48 4.19 -7.47
C VAL A 4 -16.42 2.68 -7.26
N GLU A 5 -17.29 1.88 -7.88
CA GLU A 5 -17.44 0.45 -7.53
C GLU A 5 -16.75 -0.59 -8.43
N LYS A 6 -15.95 -0.20 -9.43
CA LYS A 6 -15.28 -1.18 -10.31
C LYS A 6 -13.76 -1.26 -10.09
N GLY A 7 -13.34 -1.82 -8.96
CA GLY A 7 -11.94 -2.17 -8.77
C GLY A 7 -11.78 -3.19 -7.66
N ASN A 8 -11.13 -4.29 -7.98
CA ASN A 8 -10.87 -5.43 -7.10
C ASN A 8 -9.63 -5.25 -6.22
N ASN A 9 -8.90 -4.15 -6.39
CA ASN A 9 -7.74 -3.78 -5.60
C ASN A 9 -7.69 -2.26 -5.45
N LYS A 10 -8.03 -1.80 -4.24
CA LYS A 10 -8.03 -0.38 -3.89
C LYS A 10 -7.35 -0.21 -2.55
N VAL A 11 -6.41 0.72 -2.51
CA VAL A 11 -5.75 1.15 -1.27
C VAL A 11 -5.96 2.64 -1.10
N TYR A 12 -6.22 3.04 0.14
CA TYR A 12 -6.06 4.40 0.61
C TYR A 12 -5.12 4.38 1.81
N VAL A 13 -4.07 5.19 1.73
CA VAL A 13 -3.14 5.40 2.85
C VAL A 13 -2.93 6.89 3.09
N ARG A 14 -2.87 7.27 4.35
CA ARG A 14 -2.51 8.61 4.79
C ARG A 14 -1.46 8.53 5.88
N GLY A 15 -0.35 9.23 5.71
CA GLY A 15 0.75 9.19 6.65
C GLY A 15 1.83 10.22 6.36
N GLU A 16 2.89 10.20 7.15
CA GLU A 16 4.05 11.07 6.99
C GLU A 16 5.13 10.35 6.18
N ILE A 17 5.72 11.04 5.20
CA ILE A 17 6.86 10.51 4.44
C ILE A 17 8.10 10.53 5.35
N VAL A 18 8.70 9.37 5.58
CA VAL A 18 9.84 9.20 6.51
C VAL A 18 11.14 8.77 5.83
N SER A 19 11.13 8.59 4.52
CA SER A 19 12.36 8.39 3.74
C SER A 19 12.38 9.25 2.48
N THR A 20 13.58 9.54 1.99
CA THR A 20 13.73 10.06 0.63
C THR A 20 13.22 9.04 -0.38
N ALA A 21 12.69 9.54 -1.50
CA ALA A 21 12.29 8.71 -2.62
C ALA A 21 13.54 8.08 -3.26
N ARG A 22 13.57 6.75 -3.38
CA ARG A 22 14.67 6.00 -3.98
C ARG A 22 14.23 5.46 -5.33
N TYR A 23 15.01 5.70 -6.37
CA TYR A 23 14.72 5.16 -7.69
C TYR A 23 14.57 3.63 -7.63
N SER A 24 13.54 3.11 -8.28
CA SER A 24 13.23 1.67 -8.32
C SER A 24 13.41 1.11 -9.73
N HIS A 25 12.66 1.64 -10.71
CA HIS A 25 12.67 1.18 -12.10
C HIS A 25 12.02 2.22 -13.01
N GLU A 26 12.14 2.05 -14.31
CA GLU A 26 11.48 2.88 -15.33
C GLU A 26 10.57 2.02 -16.19
N ILE A 27 9.39 2.56 -16.55
CA ILE A 27 8.47 1.94 -17.49
C ILE A 27 8.07 2.99 -18.53
N TYR A 28 8.31 2.70 -19.81
CA TYR A 28 7.97 3.59 -20.93
C TYR A 28 8.47 5.05 -20.76
N GLY A 29 9.65 5.24 -20.17
CA GLY A 29 10.21 6.57 -19.90
C GLY A 29 9.67 7.26 -18.64
N GLU A 30 8.77 6.64 -17.89
CA GLU A 30 8.34 7.13 -16.57
C GLU A 30 9.12 6.42 -15.45
N GLY A 31 9.85 7.20 -14.66
CA GLY A 31 10.56 6.71 -13.48
C GLY A 31 9.61 6.41 -12.31
N PHE A 32 9.85 5.30 -11.63
CA PHE A 32 9.15 4.92 -10.41
C PHE A 32 10.12 4.88 -9.24
N TYR A 33 9.65 5.39 -8.11
CA TYR A 33 10.43 5.56 -6.91
C TYR A 33 9.72 4.90 -5.72
N GLU A 34 10.49 4.38 -4.79
CA GLU A 34 10.03 3.81 -3.52
C GLU A 34 10.33 4.79 -2.38
N MET A 35 9.33 5.05 -1.55
CA MET A 35 9.46 5.83 -0.32
C MET A 35 8.74 5.13 0.83
N ASP A 36 9.20 5.37 2.04
CA ASP A 36 8.62 4.81 3.26
C ASP A 36 7.68 5.84 3.90
N VAL A 37 6.46 5.41 4.21
CA VAL A 37 5.41 6.27 4.79
C VAL A 37 4.99 5.71 6.14
N MET A 38 5.09 6.55 7.18
CA MET A 38 4.62 6.25 8.53
C MET A 38 3.12 6.51 8.62
N ILE A 39 2.34 5.45 8.85
CA ILE A 39 0.88 5.48 8.88
C ILE A 39 0.40 5.08 10.27
N LYS A 40 -0.42 5.93 10.88
CA LYS A 40 -1.01 5.65 12.20
C LYS A 40 -2.11 4.60 12.09
N ARG A 41 -2.11 3.66 13.02
CA ARG A 41 -3.23 2.74 13.30
C ARG A 41 -4.30 3.47 14.12
N LEU A 42 -5.52 2.93 14.13
CA LEU A 42 -6.58 3.39 15.04
C LEU A 42 -6.20 3.27 16.52
N SER A 43 -5.25 2.39 16.86
CA SER A 43 -4.71 2.23 18.22
C SER A 43 -3.67 3.29 18.62
N GLY A 44 -3.29 4.20 17.72
CA GLY A 44 -2.26 5.22 17.96
C GLY A 44 -0.82 4.74 17.71
N GLN A 45 -0.57 3.43 17.55
CA GLN A 45 0.70 2.92 17.03
C GLN A 45 0.89 3.29 15.55
N ALA A 46 2.10 3.20 15.02
CA ALA A 46 2.39 3.48 13.62
C ALA A 46 3.06 2.29 12.93
N ASP A 47 2.74 2.11 11.65
CA ASP A 47 3.42 1.22 10.72
C ASP A 47 4.21 2.03 9.71
N ILE A 48 5.34 1.51 9.24
CA ILE A 48 6.08 2.08 8.11
C ILE A 48 5.81 1.20 6.91
N LEU A 49 5.09 1.73 5.92
CA LEU A 49 4.73 1.00 4.70
C LEU A 49 5.52 1.53 3.50
N PRO A 50 6.05 0.65 2.63
CA PRO A 50 6.63 1.06 1.37
C PRO A 50 5.53 1.51 0.40
N VAL A 51 5.77 2.65 -0.24
CA VAL A 51 4.91 3.25 -1.26
C VAL A 51 5.73 3.45 -2.52
N THR A 52 5.26 2.88 -3.62
CA THR A 52 5.81 3.12 -4.96
C THR A 52 4.99 4.21 -5.64
N VAL A 53 5.66 5.25 -6.13
CA VAL A 53 5.03 6.43 -6.74
C VAL A 53 5.82 6.84 -7.99
N SER A 54 5.14 7.41 -8.99
CA SER A 54 5.80 7.86 -10.20
C SER A 54 6.51 9.20 -10.01
N GLU A 55 7.55 9.43 -10.79
CA GLU A 55 8.33 10.67 -10.81
C GLU A 55 7.45 11.90 -10.99
N ARG A 56 6.48 11.81 -11.89
CA ARG A 56 5.50 12.87 -12.16
C ARG A 56 4.74 13.26 -10.90
N LEU A 57 4.21 12.28 -10.15
CA LEU A 57 3.47 12.55 -8.91
C LEU A 57 4.35 13.13 -7.80
N ILE A 58 5.62 12.72 -7.73
CA ILE A 58 6.59 13.31 -6.80
C ILE A 58 6.76 14.80 -7.06
N GLN A 59 6.97 15.18 -8.32
CA GLN A 59 7.20 16.57 -8.73
C GLN A 59 5.94 17.42 -8.58
N GLU A 60 4.79 16.95 -9.09
CA GLU A 60 3.52 17.70 -9.06
C GLU A 60 3.02 17.99 -7.64
N LYS A 61 3.33 17.10 -6.67
CA LYS A 61 2.82 17.19 -5.29
C LYS A 61 3.89 17.56 -4.28
N ASP A 62 5.11 17.82 -4.74
CA ASP A 62 6.28 18.15 -3.91
C ASP A 62 6.41 17.18 -2.71
N LEU A 63 6.48 15.88 -3.03
CA LEU A 63 6.56 14.79 -2.06
C LEU A 63 7.98 14.71 -1.48
N GLN A 64 8.12 15.03 -0.20
CA GLN A 64 9.39 15.04 0.52
C GLN A 64 9.23 14.61 1.98
N VAL A 65 10.33 14.24 2.61
CA VAL A 65 10.37 13.79 4.01
C VAL A 65 9.73 14.83 4.94
N GLY A 66 8.96 14.36 5.92
CA GLY A 66 8.24 15.19 6.89
C GLY A 66 6.88 15.70 6.40
N LYS A 67 6.55 15.56 5.11
CA LYS A 67 5.22 15.91 4.62
C LYS A 67 4.21 14.79 4.79
N THR A 68 2.96 15.17 5.04
CA THR A 68 1.83 14.25 5.02
C THR A 68 1.37 13.99 3.58
N ILE A 69 1.25 12.71 3.24
CA ILE A 69 0.75 12.21 1.95
C ILE A 69 -0.58 11.49 2.18
N SER A 70 -1.56 11.72 1.30
CA SER A 70 -2.77 10.92 1.16
C SER A 70 -2.79 10.31 -0.23
N ALA A 71 -2.57 9.00 -0.33
CA ALA A 71 -2.45 8.30 -1.61
C ALA A 71 -3.62 7.34 -1.82
N ILE A 72 -4.17 7.35 -3.04
CA ILE A 72 -5.06 6.31 -3.54
C ILE A 72 -4.30 5.47 -4.55
N GLY A 73 -4.43 4.15 -4.44
CA GLY A 73 -3.57 3.25 -5.18
C GLY A 73 -4.07 1.82 -5.25
N GLN A 74 -3.13 0.92 -5.45
CA GLN A 74 -3.31 -0.52 -5.48
C GLN A 74 -2.25 -1.17 -4.61
N PHE A 75 -2.59 -2.28 -3.97
CA PHE A 75 -1.61 -3.13 -3.31
C PHE A 75 -0.96 -4.04 -4.34
N ARG A 76 0.36 -3.98 -4.48
CA ARG A 76 1.09 -4.81 -5.45
C ARG A 76 2.03 -5.76 -4.73
N SER A 77 2.08 -6.97 -5.23
CA SER A 77 3.08 -7.96 -4.87
C SER A 77 3.87 -8.37 -6.10
N TYR A 78 5.18 -8.52 -5.96
CA TYR A 78 6.06 -8.99 -7.03
C TYR A 78 7.32 -9.62 -6.42
N ASN A 79 7.95 -10.52 -7.15
CA ASN A 79 9.22 -11.11 -6.71
C ASN A 79 10.38 -10.22 -7.16
N LYS A 80 11.29 -9.94 -6.24
CA LYS A 80 12.56 -9.25 -6.49
C LYS A 80 13.70 -10.16 -6.07
N LEU A 81 14.76 -10.22 -6.88
CA LEU A 81 16.00 -10.88 -6.50
C LEU A 81 16.76 -9.98 -5.52
N VAL A 82 16.96 -10.45 -4.29
CA VAL A 82 17.74 -9.79 -3.23
C VAL A 82 18.73 -10.82 -2.70
N ASP A 83 20.02 -10.50 -2.72
CA ASP A 83 21.10 -11.41 -2.29
C ASP A 83 21.01 -12.79 -2.95
N ASN A 84 20.73 -12.80 -4.26
CA ASN A 84 20.56 -14.01 -5.07
C ASN A 84 19.38 -14.93 -4.64
N LYS A 85 18.44 -14.42 -3.85
CA LYS A 85 17.22 -15.12 -3.44
C LYS A 85 15.99 -14.35 -3.91
N SER A 86 14.98 -15.09 -4.37
CA SER A 86 13.67 -14.52 -4.69
C SER A 86 12.97 -14.10 -3.40
N LYS A 87 12.62 -12.82 -3.30
CA LYS A 87 11.88 -12.26 -2.16
C LYS A 87 10.58 -11.64 -2.67
N LEU A 88 9.47 -12.00 -2.03
CA LEU A 88 8.18 -11.37 -2.29
C LEU A 88 8.18 -9.95 -1.70
N MET A 89 8.10 -8.97 -2.57
CA MET A 89 7.95 -7.55 -2.22
C MET A 89 6.48 -7.20 -2.21
N LEU A 90 6.07 -6.42 -1.22
CA LEU A 90 4.72 -5.88 -1.07
C LEU A 90 4.83 -4.36 -1.01
N THR A 91 4.02 -3.64 -1.78
CA THR A 91 4.07 -2.18 -1.83
C THR A 91 2.69 -1.60 -2.14
N VAL A 92 2.43 -0.40 -1.62
CA VAL A 92 1.31 0.41 -2.09
C VAL A 92 1.76 1.15 -3.34
N PHE A 93 1.18 0.82 -4.49
CA PHE A 93 1.41 1.55 -5.73
C PHE A 93 0.44 2.74 -5.80
N ALA A 94 0.94 3.95 -5.55
CA ALA A 94 0.19 5.19 -5.62
C ALA A 94 -0.19 5.49 -7.07
N ARG A 95 -1.50 5.61 -7.34
CA ARG A 95 -2.02 6.04 -8.64
C ARG A 95 -2.36 7.53 -8.65
N ASP A 96 -2.74 8.05 -7.49
CA ASP A 96 -3.07 9.46 -7.32
C ASP A 96 -2.80 9.91 -5.88
N ILE A 97 -2.51 11.20 -5.73
CA ILE A 97 -2.33 11.87 -4.44
C ILE A 97 -3.49 12.84 -4.26
N VAL A 98 -4.32 12.55 -3.27
CA VAL A 98 -5.54 13.30 -2.98
C VAL A 98 -5.34 14.25 -1.80
N GLU A 99 -6.30 15.14 -1.60
CA GLU A 99 -6.31 16.04 -0.45
C GLU A 99 -6.39 15.27 0.87
N ASN A 100 -5.85 15.88 1.92
CA ASN A 100 -5.79 15.29 3.24
C ASN A 100 -7.15 15.38 3.93
N GLU A 101 -7.88 14.27 3.96
CA GLU A 101 -9.11 14.12 4.74
C GLU A 101 -8.79 13.56 6.14
N GLU A 102 -8.80 14.42 7.17
CA GLU A 102 -8.43 14.02 8.54
C GLU A 102 -9.36 12.97 9.16
N ASN A 103 -10.64 12.97 8.76
CA ASN A 103 -11.67 12.08 9.33
C ASN A 103 -11.73 10.70 8.66
N LYS A 104 -10.88 10.44 7.66
CA LYS A 104 -10.86 9.16 6.95
C LYS A 104 -9.87 8.20 7.61
N ASN A 105 -10.21 6.92 7.64
CA ASN A 105 -9.29 5.88 8.12
C ASN A 105 -7.97 5.96 7.33
N PRO A 106 -6.82 6.24 7.98
CA PRO A 106 -5.55 6.47 7.31
C PRO A 106 -4.92 5.19 6.73
N ASN A 107 -5.46 4.02 7.02
CA ASN A 107 -5.01 2.75 6.49
C ASN A 107 -6.20 1.88 6.09
N SER A 108 -6.56 1.91 4.80
CA SER A 108 -7.71 1.18 4.28
C SER A 108 -7.37 0.46 2.99
N ILE A 109 -7.76 -0.81 2.90
CA ILE A 109 -7.61 -1.62 1.69
C ILE A 109 -8.91 -2.40 1.42
N THR A 110 -9.24 -2.50 0.14
CA THR A 110 -10.36 -3.33 -0.35
C THR A 110 -9.83 -4.24 -1.45
N LEU A 111 -9.94 -5.55 -1.22
CA LEU A 111 -9.51 -6.59 -2.14
C LEU A 111 -10.71 -7.49 -2.48
N SER A 112 -10.84 -7.83 -3.76
CA SER A 112 -11.82 -8.79 -4.25
C SER A 112 -11.10 -9.81 -5.13
N GLY A 113 -11.27 -11.09 -4.85
CA GLY A 113 -10.47 -12.13 -5.47
C GLY A 113 -10.92 -13.53 -5.05
N TYR A 114 -10.06 -14.51 -5.31
CA TYR A 114 -10.31 -15.92 -5.05
C TYR A 114 -9.47 -16.41 -3.88
N VAL A 115 -10.10 -17.12 -2.95
CA VAL A 115 -9.39 -17.79 -1.86
C VAL A 115 -8.61 -18.98 -2.45
N CYS A 116 -7.28 -18.95 -2.33
CA CYS A 116 -6.40 -19.91 -3.00
C CYS A 116 -6.27 -21.25 -2.26
N LYS A 117 -6.52 -21.24 -0.95
CA LYS A 117 -6.38 -22.38 -0.05
C LYS A 117 -7.39 -22.24 1.08
N GLU A 118 -7.79 -23.35 1.68
CA GLU A 118 -8.65 -23.34 2.86
C GLU A 118 -8.04 -22.44 3.96
N PRO A 119 -8.81 -21.51 4.56
CA PRO A 119 -8.31 -20.65 5.62
C PRO A 119 -7.83 -21.46 6.83
N VAL A 120 -6.69 -21.08 7.41
CA VAL A 120 -6.14 -21.76 8.59
C VAL A 120 -6.60 -21.05 9.85
N TYR A 121 -7.57 -21.64 10.55
CA TYR A 121 -8.15 -21.09 11.78
C TYR A 121 -7.31 -21.39 13.02
N ARG A 122 -7.27 -20.45 13.96
CA ARG A 122 -6.65 -20.59 15.28
C ARG A 122 -7.33 -19.69 16.31
N THR A 123 -7.15 -20.02 17.58
CA THR A 123 -7.67 -19.23 18.70
C THR A 123 -6.55 -18.47 19.39
N THR A 124 -6.73 -17.15 19.57
CA THR A 124 -5.80 -16.31 20.34
C THR A 124 -5.91 -16.61 21.84
N PRO A 125 -4.91 -16.26 22.68
CA PRO A 125 -5.00 -16.42 24.14
C PRO A 125 -6.22 -15.74 24.80
N PHE A 126 -6.84 -14.77 24.12
CA PHE A 126 -8.07 -14.09 24.56
C PHE A 126 -9.35 -14.73 24.01
N ASN A 127 -9.30 -16.00 23.60
CA ASN A 127 -10.43 -16.77 23.07
C ASN A 127 -11.12 -16.13 21.85
N ARG A 128 -10.34 -15.45 20.99
CA ARG A 128 -10.82 -14.93 19.70
C ARG A 128 -10.36 -15.84 18.57
N GLU A 129 -11.29 -16.25 17.73
CA GLU A 129 -11.00 -17.00 16.51
C GLU A 129 -10.45 -16.05 15.42
N ILE A 130 -9.35 -16.44 14.79
CA ILE A 130 -8.72 -15.74 13.67
C ILE A 130 -8.33 -16.75 12.59
N ALA A 131 -8.22 -16.29 11.34
CA ALA A 131 -7.79 -17.13 10.23
C ALA A 131 -6.80 -16.39 9.33
N ASP A 132 -5.83 -17.13 8.79
CA ASP A 132 -5.00 -16.64 7.69
C ASP A 132 -5.65 -17.02 6.36
N VAL A 133 -5.75 -16.04 5.44
CA VAL A 133 -6.35 -16.22 4.11
C VAL A 133 -5.31 -15.87 3.06
N LEU A 134 -5.13 -16.77 2.08
CA LEU A 134 -4.37 -16.50 0.86
C LEU A 134 -5.35 -16.12 -0.25
N LEU A 135 -5.26 -14.87 -0.73
CA LEU A 135 -6.18 -14.32 -1.73
C LEU A 135 -5.46 -14.02 -3.05
N ALA A 136 -5.93 -14.59 -4.15
CA ALA A 136 -5.53 -14.21 -5.50
C ALA A 136 -6.43 -13.09 -6.01
N VAL A 137 -5.84 -11.92 -6.25
CA VAL A 137 -6.52 -10.74 -6.78
C VAL A 137 -6.02 -10.50 -8.19
N ASN A 138 -6.89 -10.69 -9.18
CA ASN A 138 -6.55 -10.47 -10.58
C ASN A 138 -6.30 -8.97 -10.86
N ARG A 139 -5.46 -8.66 -11.84
CA ARG A 139 -5.17 -7.28 -12.24
C ARG A 139 -6.10 -6.81 -13.34
#